data_AF-A0A9N8V9H9-F1
#
_entry.id   AF-A0A9N8V9H9-F1
#
_cell.length_a   1.000
_cell.length_b   1.000
_cell.length_c   1.000
_cell.angle_alpha   90.00
_cell.angle_beta   90.00
_cell.angle_gamma   90.00
#
_symmetry.space_group_name_H-M   'P 1'
#
loop_
_entity.id
_entity.type
_entity.pdbx_description
1 polymer ?
#
loop_
_entity_poly.entity_id
_entity_poly.type
_entity_poly.pdbx_seq_one_letter_code
_entity_poly.pdbx_strand_id
1 'polypeptide(L)'
;MTRKNLGPCSIHNCQINSNQYRGITTNALRKAKEKGTFDQYNYLEFGKQLCYPHYLSIIEPDRNKKLQTNSIRNNPNIPNIQNN
;
A
#
# COMPACT_ATOMS: atom_id res chain seq x y z
N MET A 1 19.74 -15.39 -6.52
CA MET A 1 20.09 -14.16 -5.78
C MET A 1 18.94 -13.79 -4.87
N THR A 2 19.14 -13.87 -3.56
CA THR A 2 18.17 -13.43 -2.55
C THR A 2 17.98 -11.93 -2.72
N ARG A 3 16.78 -11.48 -3.08
CA ARG A 3 16.46 -10.05 -3.21
C ARG A 3 16.48 -9.44 -1.81
N LYS A 4 17.66 -9.00 -1.38
CA LYS A 4 17.87 -8.40 -0.07
C LYS A 4 16.94 -7.18 0.02
N ASN A 5 16.04 -7.18 0.98
CA ASN A 5 15.17 -6.05 1.24
C ASN A 5 16.05 -4.89 1.73
N LEU A 6 16.27 -3.89 0.88
CA LEU A 6 17.13 -2.75 1.18
C LEU A 6 16.36 -1.57 1.78
N GLY A 7 15.05 -1.71 1.98
CA GLY A 7 14.24 -0.63 2.54
C GLY A 7 13.79 -0.88 3.97
N PRO A 8 12.96 0.03 4.49
CA PRO A 8 12.66 0.13 5.91
C PRO A 8 11.93 -1.09 6.46
N CYS A 9 11.30 -1.91 5.63
CA CYS A 9 10.75 -3.20 6.08
C CYS A 9 11.83 -4.19 6.55
N SER A 10 13.10 -3.96 6.18
CA SER A 10 14.27 -4.70 6.66
C SER A 10 14.93 -4.04 7.88
N ILE A 11 14.69 -2.75 8.09
CA ILE A 11 15.38 -1.90 9.11
C ILE A 11 14.48 -1.71 10.34
N HIS A 12 13.17 -1.51 10.14
CA HIS A 12 12.16 -1.37 11.18
C HIS A 12 11.33 -2.64 11.30
N ASN A 13 11.95 -3.71 11.81
CA ASN A 13 11.32 -4.92 12.37
C ASN A 13 9.92 -5.24 11.81
N CYS A 14 9.79 -5.34 10.48
CA CYS A 14 8.50 -5.48 9.83
C CYS A 14 7.92 -6.84 10.23
N GLN A 15 6.97 -6.83 11.18
CA GLN A 15 6.33 -8.06 11.70
C GLN A 15 5.47 -8.77 10.65
N ILE A 16 5.29 -8.15 9.48
CA ILE A 16 4.54 -8.71 8.37
C ILE A 16 5.48 -9.62 7.56
N ASN A 17 5.27 -10.93 7.69
CA ASN A 17 5.90 -11.95 6.87
C ASN A 17 5.42 -11.84 5.42
N SER A 18 6.07 -10.99 4.62
CA SER A 18 5.76 -10.85 3.20
C SER A 18 6.86 -11.45 2.34
N ASN A 19 6.47 -12.33 1.43
CA ASN A 19 7.38 -12.88 0.41
C ASN A 19 7.52 -11.95 -0.80
N GLN A 20 6.88 -10.77 -0.78
CA GLN A 20 6.85 -9.83 -1.89
C GLN A 20 7.31 -8.44 -1.45
N TYR A 21 8.30 -7.92 -2.15
CA TYR A 21 8.86 -6.60 -1.92
C TYR A 21 8.69 -5.75 -3.19
N ARG A 22 8.41 -4.46 -3.01
CA ARG A 22 8.21 -3.48 -4.08
C ARG A 22 9.19 -2.33 -3.90
N GLY A 23 9.88 -2.00 -4.99
CA GLY A 23 10.76 -0.83 -5.04
C GLY A 23 9.95 0.46 -5.01
N ILE A 24 10.45 1.43 -4.26
CA ILE A 24 9.96 2.79 -4.28
C ILE A 24 10.55 3.47 -5.51
N THR A 25 9.71 3.68 -6.52
CA THR A 25 10.05 4.40 -7.75
C THR A 25 9.65 5.87 -7.62
N THR A 26 10.09 6.72 -8.57
CA THR A 26 9.64 8.12 -8.66
C THR A 26 8.12 8.23 -8.71
N ASN A 27 7.48 7.30 -9.42
CA ASN A 27 6.02 7.24 -9.51
C ASN A 27 5.37 6.87 -8.16
N ALA A 28 5.99 5.99 -7.38
CA ALA A 28 5.50 5.64 -6.04
C ALA A 28 5.60 6.84 -5.08
N LEU A 29 6.72 7.56 -5.09
CA LEU A 29 6.89 8.78 -4.29
C LEU A 29 5.86 9.85 -4.66
N ARG A 30 5.64 10.06 -5.96
CA ARG A 30 4.60 10.98 -6.45
C ARG A 30 3.21 10.60 -5.93
N LYS A 31 2.83 9.32 -6.07
CA LYS A 31 1.56 8.81 -5.53
C LYS A 31 1.43 9.06 -4.02
N ALA A 32 2.46 8.76 -3.23
CA ALA A 32 2.43 8.99 -1.79
C ALA A 32 2.22 10.47 -1.43
N LYS A 33 2.84 11.39 -2.18
CA LYS A 33 2.66 12.84 -2.01
C LYS A 33 1.23 13.27 -2.36
N GLU A 34 0.72 12.82 -3.51
CA GLU A 34 -0.66 13.09 -3.94
C GLU A 34 -1.71 12.57 -2.96
N LYS A 35 -1.39 11.47 -2.25
CA LYS A 35 -2.25 10.86 -1.24
C LYS A 35 -2.02 11.41 0.18
N GLY A 36 -1.08 12.32 0.36
CA GLY A 36 -0.75 12.90 1.66
C GLY A 36 -0.13 11.92 2.67
N THR A 37 0.31 10.75 2.22
CA THR A 37 0.95 9.74 3.08
C THR A 37 2.46 9.92 3.14
N PHE A 38 3.07 10.67 2.22
CA PHE A 38 4.52 10.77 2.10
C PHE A 38 5.20 11.23 3.39
N ASP A 39 4.72 12.31 4.00
CA ASP A 39 5.37 12.94 5.16
C ASP A 39 5.24 12.13 6.45
N GLN A 40 4.31 11.17 6.49
CA GLN A 40 4.12 10.26 7.63
C GLN A 40 5.21 9.19 7.72
N TYR A 41 5.93 8.95 6.61
CA TYR A 41 6.88 7.87 6.48
C TYR A 41 8.21 8.42 5.94
N ASN A 42 9.00 9.03 6.82
CA ASN A 42 10.30 9.63 6.53
C ASN A 42 11.33 8.68 5.89
N TYR A 43 11.08 7.37 5.95
CA TYR A 43 11.88 6.34 5.31
C TYR A 43 11.54 6.06 3.84
N LEU A 44 10.57 6.78 3.27
CA LEU A 44 10.20 6.65 1.86
C LEU A 44 11.23 7.31 0.96
N GLU A 45 12.14 6.49 0.43
CA GLU A 45 13.24 6.96 -0.42
C GLU A 45 13.29 6.16 -1.73
N PHE A 46 13.64 6.85 -2.82
CA PHE A 46 13.82 6.22 -4.13
C PHE A 46 14.82 5.06 -4.07
N GLY A 47 14.52 3.95 -4.74
CA GLY A 47 15.40 2.78 -4.81
C GLY A 47 15.36 1.87 -3.57
N LYS A 48 14.75 2.31 -2.46
CA LYS A 48 14.45 1.45 -1.31
C LYS A 48 13.24 0.56 -1.59
N GLN A 49 12.96 -0.37 -0.69
CA GLN A 49 11.87 -1.34 -0.85
C GLN A 49 10.92 -1.37 0.35
N LEU A 50 9.63 -1.58 0.06
CA LEU A 50 8.61 -1.89 1.06
C LEU A 50 8.14 -3.33 0.86
N CYS A 51 7.70 -3.98 1.93
CA CYS A 51 6.89 -5.18 1.81
C CYS A 51 5.58 -4.82 1.10
N TYR A 52 4.98 -5.79 0.41
CA TYR A 52 3.80 -5.54 -0.41
C TYR A 52 2.63 -4.92 0.38
N PRO A 53 2.29 -5.38 1.60
CA PRO A 53 1.23 -4.74 2.40
C PRO A 53 1.50 -3.27 2.74
N HIS A 54 2.73 -2.92 3.14
CA HIS A 54 3.10 -1.51 3.37
C HIS A 54 3.05 -0.69 2.09
N TYR A 55 3.53 -1.24 0.96
CA TYR A 55 3.43 -0.56 -0.32
C TYR A 55 1.97 -0.19 -0.62
N LEU A 56 1.03 -1.11 -0.40
CA LEU A 56 -0.39 -0.81 -0.59
C LEU A 56 -0.89 0.24 0.40
N SER A 57 -0.61 0.10 1.69
CA SER A 57 -1.10 1.03 2.70
C SER A 57 -0.61 2.47 2.50
N ILE A 58 0.59 2.63 1.96
CA ILE A 58 1.25 3.94 1.86
C ILE A 58 1.11 4.53 0.45
N ILE A 59 1.42 3.74 -0.59
CA ILE A 59 1.47 4.21 -1.98
C ILE A 59 0.11 4.07 -2.67
N GLU A 60 -0.67 3.06 -2.31
CA GLU A 60 -1.97 2.77 -2.94
C GLU A 60 -3.10 2.56 -1.92
N PRO A 61 -3.31 3.48 -0.95
CA PRO A 61 -4.24 3.27 0.17
C PRO A 61 -5.69 3.02 -0.29
N ASP A 62 -6.07 3.55 -1.45
CA ASP A 62 -7.40 3.39 -2.03
C ASP A 62 -7.61 2.02 -2.69
N ARG A 63 -6.54 1.25 -2.95
CA ARG A 63 -6.64 -0.07 -3.58
C ARG A 63 -7.34 -1.07 -2.67
N ASN A 64 -7.18 -0.95 -1.36
CA ASN A 64 -7.91 -1.76 -0.39
C ASN A 64 -9.38 -1.32 -0.23
N LYS A 65 -9.70 -0.03 -0.44
CA LYS A 65 -11.10 0.46 -0.41
C LYS A 65 -11.92 -0.11 -1.55
N LYS A 66 -11.34 -0.23 -2.76
CA LYS A 66 -12.01 -0.85 -3.92
C LYS A 66 -12.39 -2.32 -3.70
N LEU A 67 -11.59 -3.07 -2.93
CA LEU A 67 -11.91 -4.46 -2.61
C LEU A 67 -13.12 -4.54 -1.65
N GLN A 68 -13.18 -3.65 -0.65
CA GLN A 68 -14.31 -3.60 0.29
C GLN A 68 -15.63 -3.20 -0.38
N THR A 69 -15.61 -2.23 -1.30
CA THR A 69 -16.81 -1.86 -2.06
C THR A 69 -17.33 -2.99 -2.94
N ASN A 70 -16.45 -3.85 -3.46
CA ASN A 70 -16.86 -4.99 -4.26
C ASN A 70 -17.43 -6.12 -3.39
N SER A 71 -16.91 -6.36 -2.19
CA SER A 71 -17.54 -7.31 -1.25
C SER A 71 -18.90 -6.82 -0.75
N ILE A 72 -19.11 -5.50 -0.61
CA ILE A 72 -20.41 -4.93 -0.23
C ILE A 72 -21.42 -5.06 -1.38
N ARG A 73 -21.03 -4.78 -2.63
CA ARG A 73 -21.92 -4.95 -3.81
C ARG A 73 -22.35 -6.39 -4.07
N ASN A 74 -21.54 -7.36 -3.65
CA ASN A 74 -21.85 -8.78 -3.85
C ASN A 74 -22.52 -9.43 -2.62
N ASN A 75 -22.90 -8.65 -1.61
CA ASN A 75 -23.70 -9.15 -0.50
C ASN A 75 -25.19 -8.99 -0.81
N PRO A 76 -25.96 -10.08 -1.02
CA PRO A 76 -27.38 -10.01 -1.35
C PRO A 76 -28.26 -9.45 -0.21
N ASN A 77 -27.70 -9.22 0.98
CA ASN A 77 -28.43 -8.72 2.16
C ASN A 77 -28.32 -7.20 2.40
N ILE A 78 -27.67 -6.42 1.51
CA ILE A 78 -27.59 -4.96 1.68
C ILE A 78 -28.43 -4.28 0.59
N PRO A 79 -29.56 -3.61 0.94
CA PRO A 79 -30.37 -2.92 -0.05
C PRO A 79 -29.55 -1.80 -0.71
N ASN A 80 -29.63 -1.78 -2.05
CA ASN A 80 -28.95 -0.83 -2.92
C ASN A 80 -29.41 0.60 -2.59
N ILE A 81 -28.59 1.36 -1.85
CA ILE A 81 -28.80 2.79 -1.67
C ILE A 81 -28.31 3.48 -2.95
N GLN A 82 -29.23 3.59 -3.93
CA GLN A 82 -29.06 4.52 -5.05
C GLN A 82 -29.26 5.93 -4.48
N ASN A 83 -28.16 6.65 -4.28
CA ASN A 83 -28.22 8.07 -3.96
C ASN A 83 -28.57 8.81 -5.26
N ASN A 84 -29.71 9.50 -5.22
CA ASN A 84 -30.31 10.30 -6.28
C ASN A 84 -29.55 11.62 -6.52
#